data_AF-A0A4Y9SY54-F1
#
_entry.id   AF-A0A4Y9SY54-F1
#
_cell.length_a   1.000
_cell.length_b   1.000
_cell.length_c   1.000
_cell.angle_alpha   90.00
_cell.angle_beta   90.00
_cell.angle_gamma   90.00
#
_symmetry.space_group_name_H-M   'P 1'
#
loop_
_entity.id
_entity.type
_entity.pdbx_description
1 polymer ?
#
loop_
_entity_poly.entity_id
_entity_poly.type
_entity_poly.pdbx_seq_one_letter_code
_entity_poly.pdbx_strand_id
1 'polypeptide(L)'
;MANYPDIDGKTPRRSPESLSALKNRVVPYLQEIWLTDYKRRTPRHEIVAINLEGYSYLFDVAASHLIAAWTISNGPVAHERDRGRMRGHPLTAEPGYHRGHVIPHQLGGLCDINLVDQRGTLNIGDFRRLEKLAVATPGALYFTYWQYTSMRGDIPVAVDQGLLVPGQPADIVTHAN
;
A
#
# COMPACT_ATOMS: atom_id res chain seq x y z
N MET A 1 6.27 6.91 13.39
CA MET A 1 5.88 5.90 12.39
C MET A 1 4.72 5.10 12.95
N ALA A 2 3.90 4.49 12.10
CA ALA A 2 2.90 3.54 12.57
C ALA A 2 3.58 2.38 13.32
N ASN A 3 2.89 1.84 14.31
CA ASN A 3 3.34 0.67 15.06
C ASN A 3 2.26 -0.40 14.94
N TYR A 4 2.67 -1.66 14.84
CA TYR A 4 1.80 -2.80 14.58
C TYR A 4 1.87 -3.83 15.73
N PRO A 5 1.63 -3.44 17.00
CA PRO A 5 1.93 -4.27 18.16
C PRO A 5 1.27 -5.65 18.15
N ASP A 6 0.07 -5.76 17.60
CA ASP A 6 -0.72 -7.00 17.62
C ASP A 6 -0.74 -7.74 16.28
N ILE A 7 0.09 -7.35 15.30
CA ILE A 7 -0.07 -7.86 13.92
C ILE A 7 0.18 -9.36 13.83
N ASP A 8 1.18 -9.89 14.53
CA ASP A 8 1.47 -11.32 14.53
C ASP A 8 0.36 -12.12 15.23
N GLY A 9 -0.20 -11.59 16.31
CA GLY A 9 -1.34 -12.21 17.00
C GLY A 9 -2.63 -12.19 16.17
N LYS A 10 -2.77 -11.22 15.26
CA LYS A 10 -3.93 -11.09 14.36
C LYS A 10 -3.74 -11.84 13.05
N THR A 11 -2.51 -12.08 12.60
CA THR A 11 -2.23 -12.84 11.38
C THR A 11 -2.70 -14.29 11.57
N PRO A 12 -3.58 -14.82 10.69
CA PRO A 12 -4.13 -16.15 10.88
C PRO A 12 -3.06 -17.23 10.69
N ARG A 13 -3.23 -18.37 11.37
CA ARG A 13 -2.54 -19.59 10.97
C ARG A 13 -3.01 -20.02 9.58
N ARG A 14 -2.23 -20.85 8.90
CA ARG A 14 -2.60 -21.42 7.60
C ARG A 14 -3.78 -22.39 7.77
N SER A 15 -4.92 -22.05 7.17
CA SER A 15 -6.15 -22.84 7.16
C SER A 15 -7.04 -22.39 5.98
N PRO A 16 -8.11 -23.13 5.64
CA PRO A 16 -9.07 -22.71 4.61
C PRO A 16 -9.71 -21.33 4.88
N GLU A 17 -9.81 -20.94 6.16
CA GLU A 17 -10.41 -19.68 6.61
C GLU A 17 -9.42 -18.51 6.63
N SER A 18 -8.13 -18.73 6.36
CA SER A 18 -7.11 -17.69 6.47
C SER A 18 -7.45 -16.43 5.65
N LEU A 19 -8.01 -16.59 4.45
CA LEU A 19 -8.40 -15.46 3.60
C LEU A 19 -9.50 -14.61 4.24
N SER A 20 -10.51 -15.28 4.82
CA SER A 20 -11.59 -14.60 5.54
C SER A 20 -11.04 -13.87 6.78
N ALA A 21 -10.11 -14.50 7.51
CA ALA A 21 -9.48 -13.89 8.67
C ALA A 21 -8.59 -12.69 8.30
N LEU A 22 -7.83 -12.74 7.20
CA LEU A 22 -7.08 -11.59 6.69
C LEU A 22 -8.02 -10.41 6.40
N LYS A 23 -9.12 -10.66 5.67
CA LYS A 23 -10.09 -9.63 5.29
C LYS A 23 -10.88 -9.06 6.47
N ASN A 24 -11.32 -9.90 7.39
CA ASN A 24 -12.30 -9.51 8.42
C ASN A 24 -11.65 -9.14 9.76
N ARG A 25 -10.38 -9.48 9.99
CA ARG A 25 -9.68 -9.19 11.24
C ARG A 25 -8.42 -8.36 11.03
N VAL A 26 -7.59 -8.71 10.06
CA VAL A 26 -6.29 -8.07 9.86
C VAL A 26 -6.43 -6.73 9.15
N VAL A 27 -7.18 -6.69 8.04
CA VAL A 27 -7.42 -5.44 7.29
C VAL A 27 -8.06 -4.35 8.15
N PRO A 28 -9.14 -4.59 8.93
CA PRO A 28 -9.73 -3.56 9.78
C PRO A 28 -8.75 -3.02 10.82
N TYR A 29 -7.93 -3.89 11.41
CA TYR A 29 -6.88 -3.49 12.35
C TYR A 29 -5.82 -2.61 11.68
N LEU A 30 -5.34 -2.99 10.50
CA LEU A 30 -4.38 -2.19 9.75
C LEU A 30 -4.95 -0.81 9.38
N GLN A 31 -6.20 -0.76 8.92
CA GLN A 31 -6.90 0.49 8.63
C GLN A 31 -6.98 1.40 9.86
N GLU A 32 -7.32 0.85 11.03
CA GLU A 32 -7.36 1.61 12.28
C GLU A 32 -5.99 2.23 12.61
N ILE A 33 -4.92 1.45 12.50
CA ILE A 33 -3.54 1.92 12.74
C ILE A 33 -3.17 3.05 11.77
N TRP A 34 -3.38 2.84 10.46
CA TRP A 34 -3.04 3.81 9.43
C TRP A 34 -3.84 5.11 9.56
N LEU A 35 -5.15 5.01 9.73
CA LEU A 35 -6.02 6.17 9.89
C LEU A 35 -5.70 6.94 11.17
N THR A 36 -5.41 6.24 12.27
CA THR A 36 -5.02 6.89 13.52
C THR A 36 -3.71 7.64 13.36
N ASP A 37 -2.70 7.05 12.72
CA ASP A 37 -1.43 7.73 12.48
C ASP A 37 -1.56 8.91 11.51
N TYR A 38 -2.31 8.74 10.42
CA TYR A 38 -2.54 9.78 9.42
C TYR A 38 -3.28 10.99 10.01
N LYS A 39 -4.40 10.76 10.71
CA LYS A 39 -5.25 11.84 11.28
C LYS A 39 -4.53 12.68 12.33
N ARG A 40 -3.54 12.12 13.03
CA ARG A 40 -2.68 12.89 13.96
C ARG A 40 -1.85 13.95 13.26
N ARG A 41 -1.53 13.75 11.98
CA ARG A 41 -0.66 14.63 11.18
C ARG A 41 -1.46 15.50 10.21
N THR A 42 -2.66 15.06 9.83
CA THR A 42 -3.53 15.73 8.86
C THR A 42 -4.88 16.06 9.52
N PRO A 43 -4.98 17.19 10.25
CA PRO A 43 -6.20 17.51 11.01
C PRO A 43 -7.41 17.82 10.13
N ARG A 44 -7.20 18.32 8.91
CA ARG A 44 -8.24 18.51 7.88
C ARG A 44 -8.13 17.42 6.84
N HIS A 45 -9.07 16.49 6.83
CA HIS A 45 -9.04 15.31 5.98
C HIS A 45 -10.45 14.93 5.54
N GLU A 46 -10.57 14.43 4.32
CA GLU A 46 -11.79 13.83 3.78
C GLU A 46 -11.44 12.46 3.21
N ILE A 47 -11.47 11.45 4.07
CA ILE A 47 -10.94 10.12 3.74
C ILE A 47 -12.04 9.23 3.17
N VAL A 48 -11.78 8.66 1.99
CA VAL A 48 -12.63 7.67 1.33
C VAL A 48 -11.91 6.33 1.22
N ALA A 49 -12.67 5.25 1.32
CA ALA A 49 -12.21 3.89 1.03
C ALA A 49 -12.71 3.47 -0.35
N ILE A 50 -11.80 3.03 -1.22
CA ILE A 50 -12.10 2.68 -2.60
C ILE A 50 -11.74 1.21 -2.80
N ASN A 51 -12.66 0.44 -3.39
CA ASN A 51 -12.40 -0.92 -3.85
C ASN A 51 -12.52 -0.94 -5.37
N LEU A 52 -11.45 -1.36 -6.04
CA LEU A 52 -11.41 -1.41 -7.50
C LEU A 52 -10.69 -2.69 -7.91
N GLU A 53 -11.38 -3.56 -8.63
CA GLU A 53 -10.80 -4.76 -9.28
C GLU A 53 -9.99 -5.67 -8.34
N GLY A 54 -10.36 -5.77 -7.05
CA GLY A 54 -9.66 -6.61 -6.06
C GLY A 54 -8.51 -5.91 -5.32
N TYR A 55 -8.33 -4.61 -5.56
CA TYR A 55 -7.45 -3.72 -4.80
C TYR A 55 -8.29 -2.78 -3.95
N SER A 56 -7.75 -2.44 -2.79
CA SER A 56 -8.38 -1.51 -1.88
C SER A 56 -7.44 -0.37 -1.55
N TYR A 57 -7.99 0.83 -1.45
CA TYR A 57 -7.25 2.07 -1.23
C TYR A 57 -7.92 2.89 -0.13
N LEU A 58 -7.11 3.61 0.65
CA LEU A 58 -7.54 4.74 1.46
C LEU A 58 -6.97 6.01 0.85
N PHE A 59 -7.84 6.99 0.58
CA PHE A 59 -7.45 8.23 -0.09
C PHE A 59 -8.04 9.43 0.65
N ASP A 60 -7.24 10.47 0.88
CA ASP A 60 -7.72 11.76 1.36
C ASP A 60 -8.02 12.68 0.18
N VAL A 61 -9.30 12.95 -0.07
CA VAL A 61 -9.76 13.81 -1.17
C VAL A 61 -9.34 15.25 -0.94
N ALA A 62 -9.39 15.74 0.31
CA ALA A 62 -9.10 17.12 0.64
C ALA A 62 -7.61 17.47 0.42
N ALA A 63 -6.73 16.51 0.70
CA ALA A 63 -5.28 16.64 0.52
C ALA A 63 -4.76 16.00 -0.78
N SER A 64 -5.59 15.30 -1.54
CA SER A 64 -5.17 14.48 -2.69
C SER A 64 -4.06 13.47 -2.34
N HIS A 65 -4.12 12.87 -1.14
CA HIS A 65 -3.11 11.92 -0.67
C HIS A 65 -3.60 10.48 -0.80
N LEU A 66 -2.77 9.61 -1.39
CA LEU A 66 -2.94 8.17 -1.23
C LEU A 66 -2.36 7.74 0.13
N ILE A 67 -3.24 7.35 1.05
CA ILE A 67 -2.86 6.97 2.42
C ILE A 67 -2.33 5.54 2.45
N ALA A 68 -3.08 4.60 1.90
CA ALA A 68 -2.72 3.20 1.92
C ALA A 68 -3.32 2.46 0.73
N ALA A 69 -2.68 1.37 0.32
CA ALA A 69 -3.27 0.39 -0.59
C ALA A 69 -2.97 -1.02 -0.12
N TRP A 70 -3.90 -1.95 -0.35
CA TRP A 70 -3.71 -3.36 -0.04
C TRP A 70 -4.45 -4.28 -1.00
N THR A 71 -3.99 -5.52 -1.05
CA THR A 71 -4.64 -6.59 -1.81
C THR A 71 -4.27 -7.96 -1.25
N ILE A 72 -5.13 -8.95 -1.51
CA ILE A 72 -4.78 -10.36 -1.34
C ILE A 72 -4.19 -10.83 -2.67
N SER A 73 -2.94 -11.26 -2.65
CA SER A 73 -2.26 -11.75 -3.86
C SER A 73 -3.01 -12.95 -4.45
N ASN A 74 -3.30 -12.90 -5.74
CA ASN A 74 -3.77 -14.04 -6.52
C ASN A 74 -2.63 -14.69 -7.33
N GLY A 75 -1.38 -14.32 -7.05
CA GLY A 75 -0.24 -14.67 -7.88
C GLY A 75 0.00 -13.69 -9.04
N PRO A 76 0.87 -14.03 -10.01
CA PRO A 76 1.16 -13.16 -11.14
C PRO A 76 -0.07 -12.99 -12.04
N VAL A 77 -0.42 -11.74 -12.32
CA VAL A 77 -1.50 -11.40 -13.25
C VAL A 77 -0.91 -11.03 -14.61
N ALA A 78 -1.39 -11.68 -15.68
CA ALA A 78 -1.03 -11.34 -17.05
C ALA A 78 -1.97 -10.24 -17.57
N HIS A 79 -1.65 -8.98 -17.30
CA HIS A 79 -2.33 -7.84 -17.93
C HIS A 79 -1.33 -6.93 -18.66
N GLU A 80 -1.73 -6.48 -19.86
CA GLU A 80 -1.01 -5.43 -20.58
C GLU A 80 -1.23 -4.07 -19.91
N ARG A 81 -0.18 -3.24 -19.88
CA ARG A 81 -0.24 -1.88 -19.31
C ARG A 81 -1.24 -1.01 -20.10
N ASP A 82 -2.28 -0.51 -19.45
CA ASP A 82 -3.08 0.59 -20.03
C ASP A 82 -2.31 1.92 -19.92
N ARG A 83 -1.51 2.19 -20.96
CA ARG A 83 -0.68 3.40 -21.07
C ARG A 83 -1.51 4.70 -21.13
N GLY A 84 -2.80 4.63 -21.45
CA GLY A 84 -3.67 5.79 -21.61
C GLY A 84 -4.07 6.44 -20.28
N ARG A 85 -4.44 5.62 -19.29
CA ARG A 85 -4.91 6.08 -17.97
C ARG A 85 -3.80 6.61 -17.06
N MET A 86 -2.55 6.27 -17.33
CA MET A 86 -1.38 6.70 -16.54
C MET A 86 -0.85 8.09 -16.95
N ARG A 87 -1.46 8.76 -17.93
CA ARG A 87 -0.97 10.04 -18.45
C ARG A 87 -1.45 11.21 -17.59
N GLY A 88 -0.58 11.72 -16.71
CA GLY A 88 -0.82 12.98 -15.98
C GLY A 88 -0.67 12.89 -14.46
N HIS A 89 -0.48 11.71 -13.89
CA HIS A 89 -0.41 11.51 -12.44
C HIS A 89 0.83 10.71 -12.01
N PRO A 90 1.42 10.99 -10.82
CA PRO A 90 1.27 12.25 -10.07
C PRO A 90 1.71 13.46 -10.91
N LEU A 91 1.18 14.63 -10.54
CA LEU A 91 1.35 15.91 -11.27
C LEU A 91 2.73 16.57 -11.01
N THR A 92 3.57 16.02 -10.12
CA THR A 92 4.78 16.71 -9.66
C THR A 92 6.00 15.78 -9.53
N ALA A 93 6.75 15.58 -10.61
CA ALA A 93 8.02 14.88 -10.56
C ALA A 93 9.16 15.86 -10.24
N GLU A 94 9.44 16.11 -8.96
CA GLU A 94 10.73 16.69 -8.57
C GLU A 94 11.88 15.82 -9.13
N PRO A 95 13.01 16.41 -9.56
CA PRO A 95 14.15 15.65 -10.05
C PRO A 95 14.59 14.56 -9.05
N GLY A 96 14.53 13.29 -9.47
CA GLY A 96 14.86 12.13 -8.62
C GLY A 96 13.65 11.32 -8.10
N TYR A 97 12.42 11.79 -8.34
CA TYR A 97 11.19 11.03 -8.05
C TYR A 97 10.61 10.39 -9.32
N HIS A 98 10.09 9.18 -9.16
CA HIS A 98 9.42 8.38 -10.17
C HIS A 98 7.94 8.23 -9.81
N ARG A 99 7.13 7.82 -10.80
CA ARG A 99 5.78 7.33 -10.56
C ARG A 99 5.86 5.95 -9.90
N GLY A 100 5.80 5.92 -8.57
CA GLY A 100 5.84 4.71 -7.77
C GLY A 100 4.50 3.99 -7.80
N HIS A 101 4.48 2.72 -8.20
CA HIS A 101 3.27 1.91 -8.12
C HIS A 101 3.13 1.37 -6.70
N VAL A 102 1.99 1.64 -6.10
CA VAL A 102 1.76 1.33 -4.70
C VAL A 102 1.35 -0.14 -4.49
N ILE A 103 0.56 -0.65 -5.43
CA ILE A 103 0.39 -2.07 -5.74
C ILE A 103 1.19 -2.39 -7.02
N PRO A 104 2.09 -3.38 -7.03
CA PRO A 104 2.90 -3.68 -8.20
C PRO A 104 2.07 -4.11 -9.40
N HIS A 105 2.53 -3.79 -10.62
CA HIS A 105 1.89 -4.20 -11.88
C HIS A 105 1.66 -5.70 -11.97
N GLN A 106 2.59 -6.50 -11.46
CA GLN A 106 2.50 -7.95 -11.49
C GLN A 106 1.36 -8.50 -10.63
N LEU A 107 0.85 -7.70 -9.70
CA LEU A 107 -0.38 -7.99 -8.96
C LEU A 107 -1.61 -7.33 -9.58
N GLY A 108 -1.48 -6.50 -10.63
CA GLY A 108 -2.54 -5.84 -11.38
C GLY A 108 -2.87 -4.39 -10.97
N GLY A 109 -1.96 -3.70 -10.27
CA GLY A 109 -2.13 -2.28 -9.90
C GLY A 109 -2.03 -1.32 -11.09
N LEU A 110 -3.12 -1.15 -11.85
CA LEU A 110 -3.15 -0.43 -13.13
C LEU A 110 -3.84 0.96 -13.11
N CYS A 111 -4.28 1.43 -11.94
CA CYS A 111 -5.05 2.67 -11.84
C CYS A 111 -4.21 3.89 -11.46
N ASP A 112 -4.68 5.08 -11.80
CA ASP A 112 -4.07 6.39 -11.48
C ASP A 112 -3.98 6.65 -9.97
N ILE A 113 -4.99 6.25 -9.20
CA ILE A 113 -4.96 6.27 -7.73
C ILE A 113 -3.83 5.42 -7.12
N ASN A 114 -3.24 4.50 -7.89
CA ASN A 114 -2.17 3.62 -7.45
C ASN A 114 -0.77 4.23 -7.60
N LEU A 115 -0.68 5.55 -7.83
CA LEU A 115 0.57 6.24 -8.07
C LEU A 115 0.87 7.26 -6.97
N VAL A 116 2.12 7.30 -6.54
CA VAL A 116 2.66 8.34 -5.65
C VAL A 116 4.02 8.82 -6.16
N ASP A 117 4.42 10.02 -5.73
CA ASP A 117 5.79 10.49 -5.92
C ASP A 117 6.74 9.70 -5.03
N GLN A 118 7.50 8.80 -5.65
CA GLN A 118 8.40 7.87 -4.96
C GLN A 118 9.85 8.11 -5.39
N ARG A 119 10.80 8.19 -4.45
CA ARG A 119 12.23 8.28 -4.80
C ARG A 119 12.63 7.16 -5.76
N GLY A 120 13.37 7.53 -6.81
CA GLY A 120 13.76 6.58 -7.85
C GLY A 120 14.56 5.39 -7.33
N THR A 121 15.43 5.61 -6.34
CA THR A 121 16.22 4.56 -5.67
C THR A 121 15.35 3.56 -4.92
N LEU A 122 14.25 4.02 -4.32
CA LEU A 122 13.31 3.17 -3.62
C LEU A 122 12.48 2.33 -4.60
N ASN A 123 11.97 2.97 -5.66
CA ASN A 123 11.12 2.35 -6.69
C ASN A 123 11.83 1.22 -7.47
N ILE A 124 13.15 1.29 -7.66
CA ILE A 124 13.92 0.25 -8.38
C ILE A 124 14.65 -0.74 -7.47
N GLY A 125 14.75 -0.43 -6.17
CA GLY A 125 15.55 -1.16 -5.18
C GLY A 125 14.70 -1.93 -4.18
N ASP A 126 14.72 -1.49 -2.93
CA ASP A 126 14.29 -2.27 -1.76
C ASP A 126 12.83 -2.70 -1.79
N PHE A 127 11.96 -1.96 -2.47
CA PHE A 127 10.54 -2.32 -2.67
C PHE A 127 10.35 -3.66 -3.36
N ARG A 128 11.27 -4.04 -4.26
CA ARG A 128 11.12 -5.21 -5.12
C ARG A 128 11.12 -6.52 -4.35
N ARG A 129 11.71 -6.55 -3.15
CA ARG A 129 11.80 -7.78 -2.36
C ARG A 129 10.40 -8.28 -1.98
N LEU A 130 9.61 -7.43 -1.33
CA LEU A 130 8.26 -7.80 -0.89
C LEU A 130 7.28 -7.90 -2.07
N GLU A 131 7.44 -7.09 -3.12
CA GLU A 131 6.63 -7.23 -4.35
C GLU A 131 6.80 -8.62 -4.98
N LYS A 132 8.04 -9.08 -5.16
CA LYS A 132 8.32 -10.41 -5.72
C LYS A 132 7.76 -11.52 -4.85
N LEU A 133 7.89 -11.39 -3.53
CA LEU A 133 7.35 -12.37 -2.59
C LEU A 133 5.82 -12.40 -2.61
N ALA A 134 5.16 -11.24 -2.70
CA ALA A 134 3.72 -11.14 -2.84
C ALA A 134 3.24 -11.85 -4.12
N VAL A 135 3.91 -11.61 -5.25
CA VAL A 135 3.62 -12.28 -6.53
C VAL A 135 3.82 -13.80 -6.43
N ALA A 136 4.87 -14.24 -5.74
CA ALA A 136 5.18 -15.66 -5.56
C ALA A 136 4.27 -16.38 -4.53
N THR A 137 3.50 -15.63 -3.73
CA THR A 137 2.74 -16.18 -2.60
C THR A 137 1.25 -15.84 -2.69
N PRO A 138 0.47 -16.57 -3.52
CA PRO A 138 -0.99 -16.43 -3.54
C PRO A 138 -1.60 -16.62 -2.16
N GLY A 139 -2.59 -15.80 -1.83
CA GLY A 139 -3.27 -15.74 -0.54
C GLY A 139 -2.58 -14.92 0.54
N ALA A 140 -1.40 -14.35 0.27
CA ALA A 140 -0.76 -13.37 1.15
C ALA A 140 -1.45 -12.00 1.04
N LEU A 141 -1.56 -11.27 2.15
CA LEU A 141 -1.94 -9.86 2.13
C LEU A 141 -0.69 -9.02 1.88
N TYR A 142 -0.70 -8.24 0.80
CA TYR A 142 0.31 -7.21 0.54
C TYR A 142 -0.30 -5.84 0.80
N PHE A 143 0.45 -4.94 1.44
CA PHE A 143 0.02 -3.57 1.65
C PHE A 143 1.17 -2.57 1.58
N THR A 144 0.80 -1.31 1.43
CA THR A 144 1.64 -0.14 1.61
C THR A 144 0.86 0.93 2.38
N TYR A 145 1.55 1.64 3.28
CA TYR A 145 1.01 2.78 4.02
C TYR A 145 1.97 3.96 3.92
N TRP A 146 1.52 5.05 3.30
CA TRP A 146 2.31 6.24 3.02
C TRP A 146 2.12 7.29 4.12
N GLN A 147 3.25 7.80 4.60
CA GLN A 147 3.30 8.72 5.73
C GLN A 147 3.62 10.12 5.22
N TYR A 148 2.81 11.09 5.62
CA TYR A 148 2.95 12.49 5.22
C TYR A 148 3.37 13.36 6.42
N THR A 149 3.95 14.53 6.12
CA THR A 149 4.16 15.58 7.13
C THR A 149 3.11 16.67 6.94
N SER A 150 2.71 17.31 8.03
CA SER A 150 1.61 18.28 8.07
C SER A 150 1.89 19.60 7.32
N MET A 151 3.05 19.73 6.66
CA MET A 151 3.51 20.97 6.05
C MET A 151 3.68 20.81 4.54
N ARG A 152 2.60 21.10 3.79
CA ARG A 152 2.58 21.50 2.37
C ARG A 152 3.29 20.59 1.35
N GLY A 153 3.40 19.30 1.61
CA GLY A 153 3.91 18.35 0.62
C GLY A 153 2.87 17.31 0.25
N ASP A 154 2.53 17.25 -1.04
CA ASP A 154 1.81 16.11 -1.64
C ASP A 154 2.71 14.85 -1.72
N ILE A 155 3.99 15.00 -1.33
CA ILE A 155 5.00 13.95 -1.35
C ILE A 155 5.07 13.27 0.03
N PRO A 156 4.86 11.95 0.11
CA PRO A 156 5.03 11.22 1.36
C PRO A 156 6.51 11.19 1.77
N VAL A 157 6.79 11.21 3.06
CA VAL A 157 8.16 11.19 3.62
C VAL A 157 8.66 9.79 3.96
N ALA A 158 7.74 8.82 4.07
CA ALA A 158 8.07 7.43 4.35
C ALA A 158 6.92 6.53 3.90
N VAL A 159 7.21 5.24 3.84
CA VAL A 159 6.24 4.20 3.51
C VAL A 159 6.52 2.93 4.28
N ASP A 160 5.50 2.37 4.91
CA ASP A 160 5.54 1.00 5.40
C ASP A 160 5.08 0.07 4.28
N GLN A 161 5.92 -0.87 3.89
CA GLN A 161 5.59 -1.96 2.96
C GLN A 161 5.44 -3.25 3.77
N GLY A 162 4.33 -3.96 3.60
CA GLY A 162 4.06 -5.16 4.39
C GLY A 162 3.57 -6.34 3.57
N LEU A 163 4.00 -7.54 3.98
CA LEU A 163 3.54 -8.81 3.47
C LEU A 163 3.17 -9.73 4.64
N LEU A 164 1.91 -10.15 4.68
CA LEU A 164 1.40 -11.06 5.70
C LEU A 164 1.01 -12.39 5.06
N VAL A 165 1.76 -13.43 5.39
CA VAL A 165 1.53 -14.79 4.92
C VAL A 165 0.92 -15.60 6.07
N PRO A 166 -0.27 -16.23 5.90
CA PRO A 166 -0.85 -17.05 6.95
C PRO A 166 0.11 -18.11 7.49
N GLY A 167 0.28 -18.13 8.81
CA GLY A 167 1.20 -19.02 9.52
C GLY A 167 2.67 -18.58 9.54
N GLN A 168 2.99 -17.38 9.04
CA GLN A 168 4.32 -16.79 9.16
C GLN A 168 4.25 -15.48 9.96
N PRO A 169 5.37 -15.05 10.58
CA PRO A 169 5.49 -13.70 11.14
C PRO A 169 5.24 -12.63 10.07
N ALA A 170 4.73 -11.48 10.47
CA ALA A 170 4.58 -10.32 9.60
C ALA A 170 5.94 -9.82 9.10
N ASP A 171 6.07 -9.60 7.78
CA ASP A 171 7.24 -8.96 7.19
C ASP A 171 6.86 -7.53 6.79
N ILE A 172 7.22 -6.57 7.65
CA ILE A 172 6.91 -5.15 7.48
C ILE A 172 8.22 -4.37 7.51
N VAL A 173 8.47 -3.57 6.47
CA VAL A 173 9.66 -2.73 6.33
C VAL A 173 9.24 -1.28 6.14
N THR A 174 9.83 -0.37 6.89
CA THR A 174 9.66 1.07 6.68
C THR A 174 10.79 1.60 5.82
N HIS A 175 10.44 2.33 4.77
CA HIS A 175 11.38 3.00 3.88
C HIS A 175 11.23 4.51 4.00
N ALA A 176 12.36 5.23 4.00
CA ALA A 176 12.35 6.67 3.81
C ALA A 176 12.06 6.98 2.34
N ASN A 177 11.16 7.94 2.10
CA ASN A 177 10.85 8.47 0.78
C ASN A 177 11.38 9.89 0.60
#